data_AF-A0A945VYP3-F1
#
_entry.id   AF-A0A945VYP3-F1
#
_cell.length_a   1.000
_cell.length_b   1.000
_cell.length_c   1.000
_cell.angle_alpha   90.00
_cell.angle_beta   90.00
_cell.angle_gamma   90.00
#
_symmetry.space_group_name_H-M   'P 1'
#
loop_
_entity.id
_entity.type
_entity.pdbx_description
1 polymer ?
#
loop_
_entity_poly.entity_id
_entity_poly.type
_entity_poly.pdbx_seq_one_letter_code
_entity_poly.pdbx_strand_id
1 'polypeptide(L)'
;MIDLEKNFGNRYKVYMEEAWYVETAESNPDKTKDKPWYYEISGKYGTIYLQRADKLAVRITANRIKGRIKTEYKNILSLHIEAADESIFLFNPDNFEIVAGLIKAGRKKQVTEKERLRLRNISGLAHYKKQNTAQILA
;
A
#
# COMPACT_ATOMS: atom_id res chain seq x y z
N MET A 1 6.29 3.61 -17.10
CA MET A 1 5.05 3.55 -16.27
C MET A 1 5.44 3.14 -14.87
N ILE A 2 5.02 3.88 -13.86
CA ILE A 2 5.34 3.59 -12.46
C ILE A 2 4.47 2.42 -11.96
N ASP A 3 5.10 1.48 -11.26
CA ASP A 3 4.43 0.34 -10.63
C ASP A 3 4.67 0.40 -9.11
N LEU A 4 3.62 0.62 -8.31
CA LEU A 4 3.76 0.83 -6.88
C LEU A 4 4.24 -0.42 -6.13
N GLU A 5 3.80 -1.61 -6.55
CA GLU A 5 4.22 -2.85 -5.90
C GLU A 5 5.69 -3.13 -6.21
N LYS A 6 6.13 -2.96 -7.45
CA LYS A 6 7.53 -3.17 -7.82
C LYS A 6 8.48 -2.15 -7.16
N ASN A 7 8.09 -0.88 -7.13
CA ASN A 7 8.98 0.20 -6.65
C ASN A 7 8.94 0.39 -5.13
N PHE A 8 7.79 0.16 -4.48
CA PHE A 8 7.57 0.50 -3.07
C PHE A 8 7.05 -0.65 -2.21
N GLY A 9 6.59 -1.75 -2.83
CA GLY A 9 6.00 -2.91 -2.16
C GLY A 9 6.94 -3.62 -1.18
N ASN A 10 8.26 -3.48 -1.31
CA ASN A 10 9.20 -4.04 -0.31
C ASN A 10 9.16 -3.31 1.04
N ARG A 11 8.70 -2.05 1.08
CA ARG A 11 8.74 -1.19 2.27
C ARG A 11 7.35 -0.83 2.79
N TYR A 12 6.39 -0.70 1.88
CA TYR A 12 5.04 -0.25 2.16
C TYR A 12 4.03 -1.36 1.86
N LYS A 13 2.90 -1.33 2.57
CA LYS A 13 1.75 -2.18 2.27
C LYS A 13 1.04 -1.59 1.06
N VAL A 14 1.01 -2.37 -0.01
CA VAL A 14 0.29 -2.03 -1.24
C VAL A 14 -0.98 -2.87 -1.27
N TYR A 15 -2.07 -2.22 -1.61
CA TYR A 15 -3.40 -2.81 -1.74
C TYR A 15 -3.83 -2.66 -3.19
N MET A 16 -4.78 -3.50 -3.61
CA MET A 16 -5.47 -3.34 -4.87
C MET A 16 -6.84 -2.73 -4.56
N GLU A 17 -7.22 -1.67 -5.27
CA GLU A 17 -8.46 -0.94 -5.04
C GLU A 17 -9.69 -1.88 -5.10
N GLU A 18 -10.66 -1.69 -4.20
CA GLU A 18 -11.81 -2.59 -4.04
C GLU A 18 -12.75 -2.61 -5.26
N ALA A 19 -12.87 -1.49 -5.99
CA ALA A 19 -13.65 -1.39 -7.23
C ALA A 19 -13.19 -2.39 -8.30
N TRP A 20 -11.91 -2.78 -8.30
CA TRP A 20 -11.38 -3.82 -9.18
C TRP A 20 -12.00 -5.19 -8.91
N TYR A 21 -12.22 -5.55 -7.64
CA TYR A 21 -12.81 -6.85 -7.30
C TYR A 21 -14.23 -6.97 -7.85
N VAL A 22 -15.00 -5.88 -7.86
CA VAL A 22 -16.35 -5.83 -8.43
C VAL A 22 -16.32 -5.94 -9.97
N GLU A 23 -15.32 -5.35 -10.62
CA GLU A 23 -15.19 -5.41 -12.08
C GLU A 23 -14.69 -6.78 -12.60
N THR A 24 -13.93 -7.54 -11.81
CA THR A 24 -13.15 -8.67 -12.36
C THR A 24 -13.14 -10.00 -11.59
N ALA A 25 -13.52 -10.04 -10.30
CA ALA A 25 -13.40 -11.28 -9.53
C ALA A 25 -14.39 -12.37 -10.00
N GLU A 26 -15.57 -11.99 -10.50
CA GLU A 26 -16.53 -12.94 -11.09
C GLU A 26 -16.24 -13.25 -12.58
N SER A 27 -15.38 -12.47 -13.24
CA SER A 27 -15.30 -12.48 -14.71
C SER A 27 -13.95 -12.85 -15.33
N ASN A 28 -12.81 -12.83 -14.60
CA ASN A 28 -11.54 -13.44 -15.07
C ASN A 28 -10.41 -13.47 -14.00
N PRO A 29 -10.25 -14.56 -13.24
CA PRO A 29 -9.16 -14.67 -12.25
C PRO A 29 -7.74 -14.66 -12.88
N ASP A 30 -7.59 -15.02 -14.15
CA ASP A 30 -6.29 -15.08 -14.82
C ASP A 30 -5.75 -13.71 -15.31
N LYS A 31 -6.57 -12.65 -15.29
CA LYS A 31 -6.16 -11.28 -15.68
C LYS A 31 -5.71 -10.41 -14.49
N THR A 32 -5.54 -11.03 -13.32
CA THR A 32 -5.23 -10.36 -12.04
C THR A 32 -3.76 -9.98 -11.87
N LYS A 33 -2.87 -10.49 -12.73
CA LYS A 33 -1.45 -10.16 -12.69
C LYS A 33 -1.19 -8.96 -13.62
N ASP A 34 -0.56 -7.92 -13.08
CA ASP A 34 0.06 -6.81 -13.84
C ASP A 34 -0.79 -5.59 -14.22
N LYS A 35 -1.69 -5.13 -13.34
CA LYS A 35 -2.33 -3.79 -13.51
C LYS A 35 -1.89 -2.78 -12.45
N PRO A 36 -0.76 -2.06 -12.67
CA PRO A 36 -0.20 -1.14 -11.67
C PRO A 36 -1.09 0.06 -11.34
N TRP A 37 -2.07 0.37 -12.21
CA TRP A 37 -3.06 1.44 -12.06
C TRP A 37 -4.02 1.24 -10.89
N TYR A 38 -4.29 -0.02 -10.51
CA TYR A 38 -5.20 -0.35 -9.40
C TYR A 38 -4.48 -0.49 -8.06
N TYR A 39 -3.15 -0.31 -8.04
CA TYR A 39 -2.41 -0.36 -6.79
C TYR A 39 -2.48 0.95 -6.03
N GLU A 40 -2.67 0.82 -4.72
CA GLU A 40 -2.75 1.94 -3.80
C GLU A 40 -1.91 1.68 -2.54
N ILE A 41 -1.39 2.74 -1.95
CA ILE A 41 -0.71 2.72 -0.64
C ILE A 41 -1.50 3.61 0.31
N SER A 42 -2.26 2.97 1.19
CA SER A 42 -3.08 3.66 2.18
C SER A 42 -2.27 4.05 3.41
N GLY A 43 -2.59 5.21 3.96
CA GLY A 43 -2.07 5.74 5.21
C GLY A 43 -3.17 6.28 6.11
N LYS A 44 -2.79 6.78 7.28
CA LYS A 44 -3.74 7.36 8.25
C LYS A 44 -4.50 8.57 7.70
N TYR A 45 -3.87 9.37 6.84
CA TYR A 45 -4.42 10.66 6.41
C TYR A 45 -4.72 10.74 4.91
N GLY A 46 -4.55 9.64 4.18
CA GLY A 46 -4.76 9.63 2.75
C GLY A 46 -4.26 8.36 2.08
N THR A 47 -4.35 8.36 0.76
CA THR A 47 -3.99 7.22 -0.09
C THR A 47 -3.17 7.70 -1.28
N ILE A 48 -2.05 7.03 -1.56
CA ILE A 48 -1.22 7.26 -2.73
C ILE A 48 -1.58 6.25 -3.82
N TYR A 49 -1.74 6.71 -5.06
CA TYR A 49 -2.08 5.86 -6.21
C TYR A 49 -1.50 6.45 -7.51
N LEU A 50 -1.51 5.65 -8.57
CA LEU A 50 -1.03 6.08 -9.88
C LEU A 50 -2.10 6.91 -10.60
N GLN A 51 -1.80 8.16 -10.97
CA GLN A 51 -2.73 8.99 -11.76
C GLN A 51 -2.40 8.97 -13.26
N ARG A 52 -1.10 8.96 -13.60
CA ARG A 52 -0.58 8.99 -14.98
C ARG A 52 0.71 8.19 -15.07
N ALA A 53 1.23 8.00 -16.28
CA ALA A 53 2.42 7.18 -16.52
C ALA A 53 3.67 7.61 -15.71
N ASP A 54 3.78 8.89 -15.38
CA ASP A 54 4.94 9.56 -14.75
C ASP A 54 4.62 10.29 -13.44
N LYS A 55 3.35 10.32 -13.00
CA LYS A 55 2.93 11.05 -11.80
C LYS A 55 2.11 10.19 -10.85
N LEU A 56 2.37 10.40 -9.56
CA LEU A 56 1.58 9.85 -8.48
C LEU A 56 0.58 10.90 -7.97
N ALA A 57 -0.57 10.43 -7.52
CA ALA A 57 -1.55 11.21 -6.80
C ALA A 57 -1.56 10.80 -5.34
N VAL A 58 -1.91 11.76 -4.48
CA VAL A 58 -2.30 11.50 -3.10
C VAL A 58 -3.65 12.14 -2.82
N ARG A 59 -4.62 11.31 -2.44
CA ARG A 59 -5.94 11.74 -1.95
C ARG A 59 -5.86 11.94 -0.44
N ILE A 60 -6.15 13.15 0.02
CA ILE A 60 -6.08 13.55 1.42
C ILE A 60 -7.48 13.90 1.91
N THR A 61 -7.93 13.24 2.97
CA THR A 61 -9.23 13.50 3.60
C THR A 61 -9.10 14.33 4.89
N ALA A 62 -7.91 14.35 5.51
CA ALA A 62 -7.69 15.08 6.75
C ALA A 62 -7.46 16.59 6.52
N ASN A 63 -8.40 17.46 6.92
CA ASN A 63 -8.31 18.92 6.79
C ASN A 63 -7.00 19.54 7.31
N ARG A 64 -6.50 19.06 8.46
CA ARG A 64 -5.21 19.51 9.01
C ARG A 64 -4.04 19.26 8.06
N ILE A 65 -4.04 18.11 7.38
CA ILE A 65 -2.99 17.76 6.42
C ILE A 65 -3.17 18.54 5.12
N LYS A 66 -4.41 18.73 4.65
CA LYS A 66 -4.71 19.60 3.49
C LYS A 66 -4.11 21.00 3.67
N GLY A 67 -4.38 21.66 4.80
CA GLY A 67 -3.82 22.98 5.09
C GLY A 67 -2.30 22.99 5.11
N ARG A 68 -1.69 21.98 5.74
CA ARG A 68 -0.23 21.84 5.83
C ARG A 68 0.44 21.64 4.47
N ILE A 69 -0.18 20.89 3.56
CA ILE A 69 0.34 20.71 2.20
C ILE A 69 0.37 22.05 1.46
N LYS A 70 -0.72 22.81 1.52
CA LYS A 70 -0.86 24.10 0.85
C LYS A 70 0.16 25.13 1.32
N THR A 71 0.60 25.07 2.57
CA THR A 71 1.58 26.00 3.13
C THR A 71 3.02 25.50 3.02
N GLU A 72 3.31 24.30 3.52
CA GLU A 72 4.68 23.78 3.70
C GLU A 72 5.18 22.97 2.49
N TYR A 73 4.30 22.36 1.70
CA TYR A 73 4.68 21.39 0.65
C TYR A 73 4.28 21.82 -0.76
N LYS A 74 3.96 23.11 -0.97
CA LYS A 74 3.52 23.65 -2.27
C LYS A 74 4.51 23.44 -3.43
N ASN A 75 5.80 23.28 -3.13
CA ASN A 75 6.86 23.03 -4.12
C ASN A 75 6.99 21.54 -4.48
N ILE A 76 6.37 20.65 -3.70
CA ILE A 76 6.47 19.20 -3.82
C ILE A 76 5.15 18.61 -4.35
N LEU A 77 4.03 19.16 -3.89
CA LEU A 77 2.68 18.71 -4.16
C LEU A 77 1.89 19.82 -4.87
N SER A 78 1.38 19.51 -6.06
CA SER A 78 0.51 20.40 -6.82
C SER A 78 -0.94 20.01 -6.61
N LEU A 79 -1.79 20.96 -6.21
CA LEU A 79 -3.24 20.72 -6.09
C LEU A 79 -3.82 20.39 -7.48
N HIS A 80 -4.57 19.29 -7.55
CA HIS A 80 -5.25 18.85 -8.77
C HIS A 80 -6.76 18.93 -8.66
N ILE A 81 -7.31 18.47 -7.53
CA ILE A 81 -8.74 18.53 -7.24
C ILE A 81 -8.92 18.97 -5.80
N GLU A 82 -9.81 19.92 -5.59
CA GLU A 82 -10.28 20.33 -4.26
C GLU A 82 -11.79 20.13 -4.17
N ALA A 83 -12.20 19.25 -3.27
CA ALA A 83 -13.59 19.02 -2.90
C ALA A 83 -13.78 19.34 -1.41
N ALA A 84 -15.04 19.33 -0.96
CA ALA A 84 -15.37 19.63 0.44
C ALA A 84 -14.61 18.70 1.41
N ASP A 85 -14.69 17.39 1.18
CA ASP A 85 -14.17 16.40 2.11
C ASP A 85 -12.76 15.92 1.77
N GLU A 86 -12.33 16.11 0.53
CA GLU A 86 -11.04 15.60 0.06
C GLU A 86 -10.30 16.57 -0.85
N SER A 87 -8.98 16.36 -0.95
CA SER A 87 -8.17 17.04 -1.95
C SER A 87 -7.17 16.07 -2.53
N ILE A 88 -7.01 16.13 -3.83
CA ILE A 88 -6.07 15.31 -4.58
C ILE A 88 -4.90 16.20 -4.99
N PHE A 89 -3.71 15.76 -4.64
CA PHE A 89 -2.46 16.43 -4.99
C PHE A 89 -1.61 15.50 -5.86
N LEU A 90 -0.91 16.07 -6.83
CA LEU A 90 0.02 15.36 -7.69
C LEU A 90 1.46 15.62 -7.25
N PHE A 91 2.31 14.61 -7.39
CA PHE A 91 3.74 14.71 -7.09
C PHE A 91 4.58 13.75 -7.94
N ASN A 92 5.87 14.06 -8.04
CA ASN A 92 6.84 13.20 -8.71
C ASN A 92 7.24 12.02 -7.80
N PRO A 93 7.49 10.81 -8.36
CA PRO A 93 7.88 9.64 -7.58
C PRO A 93 9.11 9.83 -6.69
N ASP A 94 10.03 10.72 -7.07
CA ASP A 94 11.22 11.03 -6.27
C ASP A 94 10.87 11.59 -4.88
N ASN A 95 9.70 12.22 -4.74
CA ASN A 95 9.19 12.76 -3.49
C ASN A 95 8.37 11.75 -2.69
N PHE A 96 8.34 10.48 -3.08
CA PHE A 96 7.47 9.46 -2.50
C PHE A 96 7.63 9.33 -0.99
N GLU A 97 8.87 9.28 -0.48
CA GLU A 97 9.12 9.11 0.96
C GLU A 97 8.55 10.26 1.81
N ILE A 98 8.60 11.48 1.28
CA ILE A 98 8.07 12.67 1.94
C ILE A 98 6.54 12.54 2.06
N VAL A 99 5.89 12.19 0.94
CA VAL A 99 4.42 12.05 0.89
C VAL A 99 3.96 10.85 1.72
N ALA A 100 4.65 9.72 1.63
CA ALA A 100 4.37 8.52 2.43
C ALA A 100 4.50 8.79 3.93
N GLY A 101 5.51 9.56 4.34
CA GLY A 101 5.67 10.04 5.72
C GLY A 101 4.53 10.97 6.16
N LEU A 102 4.15 11.91 5.30
CA LEU A 102 3.09 12.87 5.55
C LEU A 102 1.75 12.20 5.84
N ILE A 103 1.36 11.20 5.03
CA ILE A 103 0.10 10.47 5.21
C ILE A 103 0.17 9.36 6.25
N LYS A 104 1.36 9.10 6.81
CA LYS A 104 1.64 7.92 7.66
C LYS A 104 1.25 6.63 6.95
N ALA A 105 1.83 6.40 5.78
CA ALA A 105 1.61 5.21 4.97
C ALA A 105 1.91 3.93 5.76
N GLY A 106 1.08 2.91 5.57
CA GLY A 106 1.27 1.61 6.22
C GLY A 106 2.58 0.96 5.75
N ARG A 107 3.53 0.74 6.68
CA ARG A 107 4.79 0.04 6.37
C ARG A 107 4.64 -1.47 6.54
N LYS A 108 5.34 -2.24 5.71
CA LYS A 108 5.52 -3.69 5.96
C LYS A 108 6.42 -3.83 7.19
N LYS A 109 6.04 -4.69 8.13
CA LYS A 109 6.91 -5.03 9.26
C LYS A 109 8.12 -5.74 8.70
N GLN A 110 9.31 -5.16 8.86
CA GLN A 110 10.54 -5.87 8.55
C GLN A 110 10.78 -6.91 9.65
N VAL A 111 10.68 -8.17 9.28
CA VAL A 111 10.99 -9.29 10.16
C VAL A 111 12.52 -9.39 10.21
N THR A 112 13.10 -9.19 11.39
CA THR A 112 14.56 -9.36 11.58
C THR A 112 14.94 -10.82 11.37
N GLU A 113 16.21 -11.11 11.09
CA GLU A 113 16.72 -12.49 10.95
C GLU A 113 16.32 -13.36 12.16
N LYS A 114 16.43 -12.78 13.36
CA LYS A 114 16.05 -13.41 14.63
C LYS A 114 14.56 -13.72 14.71
N GLU A 115 13.71 -12.78 14.31
CA GLU A 115 12.26 -12.97 14.30
C GLU A 115 11.85 -13.97 13.20
N ARG A 116 12.58 -14.01 12.07
CA ARG A 116 12.39 -14.97 10.97
C ARG A 116 12.76 -16.38 11.42
N LEU A 117 13.84 -16.56 12.15
CA LEU A 117 14.23 -17.82 12.82
C LEU A 117 13.16 -18.26 13.84
N ARG A 118 12.67 -17.34 14.67
CA ARG A 118 11.59 -17.62 15.61
C ARG A 118 10.32 -18.11 14.91
N LEU A 119 9.89 -17.42 13.84
CA LEU A 119 8.72 -17.80 13.06
C LEU A 119 8.90 -19.15 12.35
N ARG A 120 10.09 -19.44 11.81
CA ARG A 120 10.42 -20.76 11.26
C ARG A 120 10.27 -21.85 12.31
N ASN A 121 10.82 -21.67 13.50
CA ASN A 121 10.73 -22.64 14.59
C ASN A 121 9.28 -22.86 15.04
N ILE A 122 8.47 -21.80 15.15
CA ILE A 122 7.05 -21.90 15.48
C ILE A 122 6.28 -22.66 14.39
N SER A 123 6.54 -22.38 13.11
CA SER A 123 5.88 -23.06 11.99
C SER A 123 6.28 -24.54 11.90
N GLY A 124 7.55 -24.88 12.14
CA GLY A 124 8.04 -26.26 12.20
C GLY A 124 7.43 -27.04 13.37
N LEU A 125 7.32 -26.42 14.55
CA LEU A 125 6.65 -27.02 15.72
C LEU A 125 5.15 -27.24 15.49
N ALA A 126 4.48 -26.32 14.79
CA ALA A 126 3.07 -26.48 14.42
C ALA A 126 2.87 -27.64 13.43
N HIS A 127 3.76 -27.78 12.45
CA HIS A 127 3.76 -28.91 11.51
C HIS A 127 4.01 -30.25 12.20
N TYR A 128 4.97 -30.30 13.12
CA TYR A 128 5.30 -31.49 13.91
C TYR A 128 4.17 -31.93 14.84
N LYS A 129 3.51 -30.98 15.53
CA LYS A 129 2.33 -31.27 16.37
C LYS A 129 1.19 -31.86 15.54
N LYS A 130 0.91 -31.29 14.37
CA LYS A 130 -0.19 -31.73 13.49
C LYS A 130 0.02 -33.15 12.94
N GLN A 131 1.26 -33.54 12.66
CA GLN A 131 1.60 -34.90 12.23
C GLN A 131 1.49 -35.92 13.37
N ASN A 132 1.92 -35.55 14.59
CA ASN A 132 1.83 -36.45 15.74
C ASN A 132 0.40 -36.65 16.25
N THR A 133 -0.46 -35.62 16.25
CA THR A 133 -1.88 -35.83 16.59
C THR A 133 -2.62 -36.70 15.57
N ALA A 134 -2.22 -36.66 14.30
CA ALA A 134 -2.79 -37.54 13.27
C ALA A 134 -2.33 -39.01 13.43
N GLN A 135 -1.13 -39.26 13.96
CA GLN A 135 -0.62 -40.61 14.24
C GLN A 135 -1.17 -41.20 15.54
N ILE A 136 -1.56 -40.39 16.52
CA ILE A 136 -2.14 -40.86 17.79
C ILE A 136 -3.64 -41.20 17.63
N LEU A 137 -4.30 -40.67 16.60
CA LEU A 137 -5.74 -40.86 16.32
C LEU A 137 -6.01 -41.87 15.18
N ALA A 138 -4.99 -42.55 14.67
CA ALA A 138 -5.08 -43.61 13.66
C ALA A 138 -4.81 -44.98 14.31
#